data_AF-A0A925SEF1-F1
#
_entry.id   AF-A0A925SEF1-F1
#
_cell.length_a   1.000
_cell.length_b   1.000
_cell.length_c   1.000
_cell.angle_alpha   90.00
_cell.angle_beta   90.00
_cell.angle_gamma   90.00
#
_symmetry.space_group_name_H-M   'P 1'
#
loop_
_entity.id
_entity.type
_entity.pdbx_description
1 polymer ?
#
loop_
_entity_poly.entity_id
_entity_poly.type
_entity_poly.pdbx_seq_one_letter_code
_entity_poly.pdbx_strand_id
1 'polypeptide(L)'
;MKSKFSLTFILLLVTTLFVSAARADYTKNIRKAWPKGSVTALKVTNKFGAIKINDTGGDSVTIRVVITVGNPSSDRARELMNMIKVDFQKSGGQAIAETRIDENFKSKQSFTIDYYINIPKDRNLDITNRYGSVVVNDLEARGVFNISYGNLTAGRIMAPSGSPAIINVNYGKADIESVNDATMIFKYSKLYGGEISQLNLDSKYSEVNIHKVKSLNLDSKYDGINIDEIGNLKSLSKYTNYKIELLLGNFDLDTGYGSVRINKVDAKFDRIKIVNSYGGINIGLNDLDYELKAECSYCDVDYPSDRYKGNRIRENQNFSLNGNVGNGGGSVSINSRYGGVKLTN
;
A
#
# COMPACT_ATOMS: atom_id res chain seq x y z
N MET A 1 -72.55 66.86 -11.49
CA MET A 1 -72.03 65.82 -12.42
C MET A 1 -70.71 65.33 -11.85
N LYS A 2 -70.68 64.19 -11.15
CA LYS A 2 -70.47 62.81 -11.66
C LYS A 2 -69.06 62.57 -12.22
N SER A 3 -68.48 61.48 -11.70
CA SER A 3 -67.11 61.00 -11.70
C SER A 3 -66.52 60.57 -13.06
N LYS A 4 -65.20 60.31 -13.09
CA LYS A 4 -64.64 58.95 -13.24
C LYS A 4 -63.13 58.87 -13.00
N PHE A 5 -62.71 57.65 -12.71
CA PHE A 5 -61.52 57.14 -12.02
C PHE A 5 -60.68 56.34 -13.02
N SER A 6 -59.34 56.32 -12.89
CA SER A 6 -58.44 55.25 -13.38
C SER A 6 -57.03 55.54 -12.82
N LEU A 7 -56.68 55.06 -11.63
CA LEU A 7 -56.12 53.72 -11.34
C LEU A 7 -54.95 53.35 -12.27
N THR A 8 -53.72 53.75 -11.91
CA THR A 8 -52.53 53.01 -12.34
C THR A 8 -51.61 52.75 -11.15
N PHE A 9 -51.25 51.47 -11.08
CA PHE A 9 -50.72 50.66 -10.00
C PHE A 9 -49.32 51.06 -9.50
N ILE A 10 -49.13 50.89 -8.19
CA ILE A 10 -47.85 50.80 -7.48
C ILE A 10 -47.03 49.62 -8.04
N LEU A 11 -45.76 49.82 -8.37
CA LEU A 11 -44.75 48.77 -8.24
C LEU A 11 -43.36 49.36 -7.94
N LEU A 12 -43.10 49.57 -6.66
CA LEU A 12 -41.76 49.80 -6.12
C LEU A 12 -41.00 48.46 -6.24
N LEU A 13 -40.20 48.31 -7.30
CA LEU A 13 -39.33 47.15 -7.49
C LEU A 13 -38.15 47.24 -6.51
N VAL A 14 -38.37 46.78 -5.28
CA VAL A 14 -37.29 46.48 -4.33
C VAL A 14 -36.60 45.22 -4.84
N THR A 15 -35.57 45.36 -5.67
CA THR A 15 -34.65 44.27 -5.97
C THR A 15 -33.81 44.00 -4.73
N THR A 16 -34.29 43.13 -3.85
CA THR A 16 -33.46 42.48 -2.85
C THR A 16 -32.47 41.58 -3.58
N LEU A 17 -31.26 42.09 -3.78
CA LEU A 17 -30.09 41.26 -4.06
C LEU A 17 -29.89 40.35 -2.85
N PHE A 18 -30.43 39.14 -2.91
CA PHE A 18 -30.02 38.06 -2.02
C PHE A 18 -28.59 37.66 -2.41
N VAL A 19 -27.62 38.43 -1.92
CA VAL A 19 -26.25 37.94 -1.82
C VAL A 19 -26.28 36.83 -0.77
N SER A 20 -26.41 35.60 -1.23
CA SER A 20 -26.08 34.41 -0.43
C SER A 20 -24.60 34.52 -0.08
N ALA A 21 -24.30 35.15 1.05
CA ALA A 21 -22.97 35.12 1.62
C ALA A 21 -22.65 33.66 1.98
N ALA A 22 -21.81 33.02 1.16
CA ALA A 22 -21.22 31.74 1.53
C ALA A 22 -20.54 31.94 2.90
N ARG A 23 -20.99 31.20 3.91
CA ARG A 23 -20.40 31.27 5.25
C ARG A 23 -18.96 30.80 5.16
N ALA A 24 -18.01 31.54 5.73
CA ALA A 24 -16.59 31.15 5.69
C ALA A 24 -16.30 29.94 6.58
N ASP A 25 -15.20 29.24 6.29
CA ASP A 25 -14.68 28.16 7.12
C ASP A 25 -14.24 28.67 8.49
N TYR A 26 -14.47 27.85 9.52
CA TYR A 26 -14.00 28.13 10.88
C TYR A 26 -12.85 27.23 11.25
N THR A 27 -11.74 27.80 11.72
CA THR A 27 -10.48 27.07 12.01
C THR A 27 -10.04 27.25 13.45
N LYS A 28 -9.62 26.16 14.10
CA LYS A 28 -8.97 26.14 15.42
C LYS A 28 -7.58 25.53 15.30
N ASN A 29 -6.57 26.26 15.77
CA ASN A 29 -5.17 25.82 15.75
C ASN A 29 -4.72 25.43 17.15
N ILE A 30 -4.16 24.23 17.29
CA ILE A 30 -3.58 23.72 18.54
C ILE A 30 -2.11 23.42 18.28
N ARG A 31 -1.22 23.84 19.19
CA ARG A 31 0.23 23.63 19.04
C ARG A 31 0.80 23.01 20.30
N LYS A 32 1.73 22.07 20.12
CA LYS A 32 2.53 21.48 21.19
C LYS A 32 3.97 21.33 20.71
N ALA A 33 4.92 21.57 21.61
CA ALA A 33 6.34 21.38 21.35
C ALA A 33 7.01 20.72 22.55
N TRP A 34 8.05 19.94 22.28
CA TRP A 34 8.95 19.39 23.28
C TRP A 34 10.39 19.58 22.83
N PRO A 35 11.36 19.74 23.76
CA PRO A 35 12.77 19.78 23.41
C PRO A 35 13.17 18.52 22.63
N LYS A 36 13.91 18.69 21.53
CA LYS A 36 14.32 17.61 20.63
C LYS A 36 14.99 16.45 21.37
N GLY A 37 15.91 16.74 22.29
CA GLY A 37 16.61 15.72 23.08
C GLY A 37 15.73 14.95 24.07
N SER A 38 14.51 15.43 24.34
CA SER A 38 13.58 14.75 25.24
C SER A 38 12.69 13.72 24.53
N VAL A 39 12.62 13.73 23.19
CA VAL A 39 11.70 12.88 22.42
C VAL A 39 12.52 11.85 21.65
N THR A 40 12.26 10.57 21.92
CA THR A 40 12.84 9.42 21.20
C THR A 40 11.82 8.71 20.32
N ALA A 41 10.52 8.89 20.60
CA ALA A 41 9.42 8.30 19.84
C ALA A 41 8.20 9.21 19.84
N LEU A 42 7.42 9.15 18.76
CA LEU A 42 6.15 9.85 18.63
C LEU A 42 5.04 8.88 18.23
N LYS A 43 3.97 8.88 19.02
CA LYS A 43 2.72 8.20 18.70
C LYS A 43 1.64 9.21 18.33
N VAL A 44 0.96 8.99 17.20
CA VAL A 44 -0.15 9.82 16.76
C VAL A 44 -1.34 8.96 16.39
N THR A 45 -2.48 9.23 17.02
CA THR A 45 -3.77 8.61 16.68
C THR A 45 -4.73 9.70 16.22
N ASN A 46 -5.11 9.65 14.95
CA ASN A 46 -6.04 10.61 14.36
C ASN A 46 -7.18 9.94 13.60
N LYS A 47 -8.26 10.70 13.42
CA LYS A 47 -9.35 10.38 12.50
C LYS A 47 -9.87 11.66 11.84
N PHE A 48 -10.30 11.55 10.58
CA PHE A 48 -10.87 12.64 9.77
C PHE A 48 -9.89 13.77 9.46
N GLY A 49 -8.72 13.45 8.93
CA GLY A 49 -7.75 14.45 8.48
C GLY A 49 -6.39 13.86 8.14
N ALA A 50 -5.55 14.65 7.50
CA ALA A 50 -4.23 14.23 7.08
C ALA A 50 -3.20 14.33 8.21
N ILE A 51 -2.16 13.49 8.16
CA ILE A 51 -0.97 13.63 9.01
C ILE A 51 0.22 13.87 8.08
N LYS A 52 0.91 14.99 8.25
CA LYS A 52 2.12 15.35 7.49
C LYS A 52 3.31 15.38 8.43
N ILE A 53 4.30 14.53 8.17
CA ILE A 53 5.50 14.35 9.00
C ILE A 53 6.72 14.73 8.18
N ASN A 54 7.43 15.76 8.65
CA ASN A 54 8.65 16.26 8.03
C ASN A 54 9.77 16.36 9.09
N ASP A 55 11.01 16.45 8.61
CA ASP A 55 12.18 16.85 9.39
C ASP A 55 12.76 18.14 8.80
N THR A 56 12.24 19.28 9.26
CA THR A 56 12.75 20.62 8.89
C THR A 56 13.81 21.13 9.87
N GLY A 57 14.34 20.26 10.74
CA GLY A 57 15.32 20.62 11.77
C GLY A 57 14.76 21.47 12.92
N GLY A 58 15.67 22.08 13.68
CA GLY A 58 15.37 22.86 14.89
C GLY A 58 15.54 22.09 16.19
N ASP A 59 15.38 22.80 17.31
CA ASP A 59 15.68 22.28 18.66
C ASP A 59 14.47 21.66 19.36
N SER A 60 13.36 21.51 18.65
CA SER A 60 12.11 20.99 19.21
C SER A 60 11.38 20.07 18.23
N VAL A 61 10.77 19.02 18.77
CA VAL A 61 9.71 18.27 18.09
C VAL A 61 8.43 19.07 18.23
N THR A 62 7.78 19.40 17.11
CA THR A 62 6.57 20.24 17.11
C THR A 62 5.41 19.54 16.44
N ILE A 63 4.22 19.73 17.00
CA ILE A 63 2.95 19.27 16.43
C ILE A 63 2.02 20.48 16.36
N ARG A 64 1.49 20.74 15.17
CA ARG A 64 0.41 21.69 14.93
C ARG A 64 -0.79 20.93 14.40
N VAL A 65 -1.90 21.01 15.13
CA VAL A 65 -3.19 20.45 14.71
C VAL A 65 -4.10 21.58 14.26
N VAL A 66 -4.69 21.42 13.08
CA VAL A 66 -5.63 22.36 12.47
C VAL A 66 -6.97 21.67 12.35
N ILE A 67 -7.94 22.14 13.14
CA ILE A 67 -9.31 21.65 13.05
C ILE A 67 -10.09 22.66 12.21
N THR A 68 -10.72 22.21 11.13
CA THR A 68 -11.50 23.04 10.22
C THR A 68 -12.94 22.53 10.17
N VAL A 69 -13.93 23.41 10.24
CA VAL A 69 -15.35 23.09 10.00
C VAL A 69 -15.84 23.95 8.85
N GLY A 70 -16.46 23.32 7.86
CA GLY A 70 -16.91 23.94 6.62
C GLY A 70 -18.22 24.72 6.76
N ASN A 71 -18.20 26.00 6.38
CA ASN A 71 -19.36 26.90 6.34
C ASN A 71 -20.31 26.91 7.58
N PRO A 72 -19.85 26.80 8.84
CA PRO A 72 -20.74 26.80 10.00
C PRO A 72 -21.25 28.22 10.33
N SER A 73 -22.34 28.32 11.10
CA SER A 73 -22.56 29.55 11.90
C SER A 73 -21.53 29.60 13.03
N SER A 74 -21.17 30.79 13.52
CA SER A 74 -20.15 30.95 14.55
C SER A 74 -20.42 30.12 15.82
N ASP A 75 -21.68 30.07 16.27
CA ASP A 75 -22.04 29.31 17.47
C ASP A 75 -21.96 27.80 17.23
N ARG A 76 -22.41 27.34 16.07
CA ARG A 76 -22.32 25.93 15.69
C ARG A 76 -20.87 25.49 15.51
N ALA A 77 -20.03 26.36 14.96
CA ALA A 77 -18.60 26.12 14.85
C ALA A 77 -17.97 25.92 16.23
N ARG A 78 -18.28 26.81 17.17
CA ARG A 78 -17.77 26.74 18.55
C ARG A 78 -18.21 25.46 19.25
N GLU A 79 -19.47 25.08 19.09
CA GLU A 79 -20.02 23.83 19.62
C GLU A 79 -19.26 22.60 19.08
N LEU A 80 -19.14 22.47 17.76
CA LEU A 80 -18.41 21.37 17.11
C LEU A 80 -16.93 21.33 17.52
N MET A 81 -16.27 22.49 17.60
CA MET A 81 -14.86 22.60 18.00
C MET A 81 -14.61 22.24 19.46
N ASN A 82 -15.62 22.31 20.33
CA ASN A 82 -15.52 21.91 21.73
C ASN A 82 -15.68 20.39 21.92
N MET A 83 -16.40 19.74 20.99
CA MET A 83 -16.54 18.29 20.94
C MET A 83 -15.31 17.58 20.36
N ILE A 84 -14.41 18.30 19.69
CA ILE A 84 -13.14 17.79 19.17
C ILE A 84 -12.01 18.23 20.11
N LYS A 85 -11.35 17.25 20.74
CA LYS A 85 -10.22 17.43 21.65
C LYS A 85 -8.97 16.76 21.09
N VAL A 86 -7.82 17.34 21.41
CA VAL A 86 -6.51 16.78 21.09
C VAL A 86 -5.74 16.68 22.39
N ASP A 87 -5.46 15.45 22.82
CA ASP A 87 -4.74 15.19 24.05
C ASP A 87 -3.27 14.95 23.76
N PHE A 88 -2.42 15.72 24.43
CA PHE A 88 -0.97 15.58 24.36
C PHE A 88 -0.45 15.00 25.67
N GLN A 89 0.29 13.90 25.58
CA GLN A 89 0.94 13.27 26.73
C GLN A 89 2.42 13.05 26.45
N LYS A 90 3.19 12.92 27.52
CA LYS A 90 4.59 12.54 27.45
C LYS A 90 4.92 11.63 28.62
N SER A 91 5.46 10.45 28.31
CA SER A 91 5.97 9.50 29.31
C SER A 91 7.37 9.09 28.91
N GLY A 92 8.35 9.37 29.79
CA GLY A 92 9.77 9.20 29.44
C GLY A 92 10.11 9.90 28.13
N GLY A 93 10.73 9.18 27.17
CA GLY A 93 11.07 9.68 25.84
C GLY A 93 9.92 9.70 24.82
N GLN A 94 8.76 9.12 25.13
CA GLN A 94 7.65 9.00 24.18
C GLN A 94 6.69 10.18 24.27
N ALA A 95 6.48 10.88 23.15
CA ALA A 95 5.42 11.87 22.98
C ALA A 95 4.18 11.21 22.36
N ILE A 96 3.00 11.61 22.79
CA ILE A 96 1.71 11.07 22.33
C ILE A 96 0.81 12.24 21.95
N ALA A 97 0.15 12.16 20.79
CA ALA A 97 -0.91 13.06 20.37
C ALA A 97 -2.13 12.25 19.90
N GLU A 98 -3.28 12.46 20.53
CA GLU A 98 -4.50 11.68 20.28
C GLU A 98 -5.71 12.59 20.03
N THR A 99 -6.37 12.41 18.89
CA THR A 99 -7.66 13.05 18.61
C THR A 99 -8.80 12.29 19.30
N ARG A 100 -9.54 12.98 20.17
CA ARG A 100 -10.79 12.49 20.76
C ARG A 100 -11.97 13.31 20.26
N ILE A 101 -12.97 12.61 19.74
CA ILE A 101 -14.21 13.23 19.28
C ILE A 101 -15.32 12.68 20.17
N ASP A 102 -16.12 13.57 20.74
CA ASP A 102 -17.29 13.23 21.56
C ASP A 102 -18.22 12.24 20.84
N GLU A 103 -18.80 11.30 21.57
CA GLU A 103 -19.69 10.28 21.01
C GLU A 103 -20.97 10.89 20.43
N ASN A 104 -21.41 12.03 20.96
CA ASN A 104 -22.57 12.77 20.47
C ASN A 104 -22.25 13.66 19.26
N PHE A 105 -20.99 13.65 18.78
CA PHE A 105 -20.60 14.42 17.62
C PHE A 105 -21.36 13.97 16.38
N LYS A 106 -22.34 14.78 15.98
CA LYS A 106 -23.07 14.64 14.73
C LYS A 106 -23.01 15.98 14.02
N SER A 107 -22.49 15.97 12.81
CA SER A 107 -22.38 17.16 11.97
C SER A 107 -22.88 16.85 10.57
N LYS A 108 -23.62 17.79 9.98
CA LYS A 108 -23.91 17.81 8.55
C LYS A 108 -22.84 18.62 7.78
N GLN A 109 -22.06 19.43 8.50
CA GLN A 109 -20.93 20.16 7.95
C GLN A 109 -19.72 19.24 7.80
N SER A 110 -18.97 19.44 6.72
CA SER A 110 -17.65 18.87 6.56
C SER A 110 -16.72 19.39 7.66
N PHE A 111 -15.78 18.54 8.08
CA PHE A 111 -14.73 18.93 9.02
C PHE A 111 -13.46 18.14 8.76
N THR A 112 -12.31 18.71 9.12
CA THR A 112 -11.00 18.05 9.06
C THR A 112 -10.21 18.30 10.34
N ILE A 113 -9.30 17.37 10.67
CA ILE A 113 -8.38 17.44 11.81
C ILE A 113 -6.99 17.09 11.28
N ASP A 114 -6.29 18.09 10.77
CA ASP A 114 -5.01 17.92 10.08
C ASP A 114 -3.83 18.12 11.02
N TYR A 115 -2.90 17.17 11.03
CA TYR A 115 -1.67 17.19 11.80
C TYR A 115 -0.49 17.59 10.92
N TYR A 116 0.29 18.55 11.40
CA TYR A 116 1.56 18.97 10.83
C TYR A 116 2.64 18.78 11.88
N ILE A 117 3.56 17.85 11.61
CA ILE A 117 4.54 17.35 12.56
C ILE A 117 5.93 17.64 12.01
N ASN A 118 6.75 18.31 12.82
CA ASN A 118 8.19 18.41 12.59
C ASN A 118 8.91 17.57 13.64
N ILE A 119 9.56 16.49 13.19
CA ILE A 119 10.27 15.54 14.04
C ILE A 119 11.51 15.00 13.29
N PRO A 120 12.66 14.87 13.97
CA PRO A 120 13.84 14.26 13.36
C PRO A 120 13.55 12.85 12.83
N LYS A 121 14.09 12.52 11.65
CA LYS A 121 13.89 11.22 11.00
C LYS A 121 14.45 10.03 11.80
N ASP A 122 15.33 10.26 12.76
CA ASP A 122 15.94 9.25 13.64
C ASP A 122 15.07 8.94 14.88
N ARG A 123 13.75 9.21 14.83
CA ARG A 123 12.80 8.99 15.92
C ARG A 123 11.75 7.96 15.52
N ASN A 124 11.43 7.07 16.46
CA ASN A 124 10.44 6.04 16.20
C ASN A 124 9.05 6.66 15.99
N LEU A 125 8.30 6.16 15.00
CA LEU A 125 6.95 6.61 14.69
C LEU A 125 5.94 5.47 14.87
N ASP A 126 4.85 5.76 15.59
CA ASP A 126 3.63 4.92 15.68
C ASP A 126 2.44 5.77 15.24
N ILE A 127 2.04 5.63 13.98
CA ILE A 127 1.03 6.47 13.34
C ILE A 127 -0.20 5.63 13.02
N THR A 128 -1.33 6.01 13.60
CA THR A 128 -2.64 5.45 13.29
C THR A 128 -3.53 6.55 12.75
N ASN A 129 -4.03 6.38 11.52
CA ASN A 129 -4.94 7.35 10.91
C ASN A 129 -6.13 6.66 10.23
N ARG A 130 -7.32 7.26 10.39
CA ARG A 130 -8.55 6.81 9.73
C ARG A 130 -9.22 7.97 9.01
N TYR A 131 -9.67 7.78 7.77
CA TYR A 131 -10.30 8.84 6.96
C TYR A 131 -9.36 10.02 6.71
N GLY A 132 -8.22 9.75 6.08
CA GLY A 132 -7.24 10.77 5.73
C GLY A 132 -5.88 10.18 5.42
N SER A 133 -5.08 10.91 4.64
CA SER A 133 -3.78 10.45 4.19
C SER A 133 -2.66 10.76 5.19
N VAL A 134 -1.64 9.92 5.20
CA VAL A 134 -0.39 10.13 5.93
C VAL A 134 0.72 10.36 4.92
N VAL A 135 1.50 11.42 5.13
CA VAL A 135 2.70 11.72 4.36
C VAL A 135 3.89 11.75 5.32
N VAL A 136 4.91 10.96 5.00
CA VAL A 136 6.18 10.90 5.71
C VAL A 136 7.28 11.11 4.67
N ASN A 137 8.25 11.97 4.93
CA ASN A 137 9.41 12.10 4.03
C ASN A 137 10.34 10.90 4.25
N ASP A 138 11.44 11.09 4.99
CA ASP A 138 12.37 10.02 5.32
C ASP A 138 12.21 9.58 6.79
N LEU A 139 12.44 8.30 7.05
CA LEU A 139 12.46 7.71 8.39
C LEU A 139 13.68 6.80 8.53
N GLU A 140 14.52 7.06 9.53
CA GLU A 140 15.72 6.27 9.87
C GLU A 140 15.59 5.69 11.28
N ALA A 141 14.42 5.10 11.54
CA ALA A 141 14.03 4.57 12.83
C ALA A 141 12.90 3.54 12.67
N ARG A 142 12.40 2.99 13.78
CA ARG A 142 11.26 2.06 13.73
C ARG A 142 10.00 2.82 13.30
N GLY A 143 9.29 2.29 12.30
CA GLY A 143 8.03 2.84 11.81
C GLY A 143 6.90 1.85 11.90
N VAL A 144 5.78 2.28 12.48
CA VAL A 144 4.50 1.56 12.48
C VAL A 144 3.43 2.49 11.91
N PHE A 145 2.78 2.07 10.83
CA PHE A 145 1.79 2.84 10.11
C PHE A 145 0.51 2.03 9.93
N ASN A 146 -0.57 2.45 10.58
CA ASN A 146 -1.89 1.82 10.50
C ASN A 146 -2.88 2.79 9.86
N ILE A 147 -3.12 2.62 8.56
CA ILE A 147 -3.92 3.54 7.74
C ILE A 147 -5.20 2.85 7.29
N SER A 148 -6.34 3.49 7.49
CA SER A 148 -7.63 2.98 7.02
C SER A 148 -8.45 4.07 6.34
N TYR A 149 -9.00 3.79 5.16
CA TYR A 149 -9.73 4.77 4.36
C TYR A 149 -8.89 6.03 4.07
N GLY A 150 -7.66 5.82 3.61
CA GLY A 150 -6.68 6.89 3.40
C GLY A 150 -5.42 6.33 2.75
N ASN A 151 -4.55 7.23 2.28
CA ASN A 151 -3.33 6.84 1.58
C ASN A 151 -2.09 7.04 2.47
N LEU A 152 -1.05 6.25 2.25
CA LEU A 152 0.30 6.48 2.75
C LEU A 152 1.18 6.96 1.59
N THR A 153 1.90 8.05 1.79
CA THR A 153 3.04 8.43 0.94
C THR A 153 4.27 8.48 1.83
N ALA A 154 5.29 7.71 1.47
CA ALA A 154 6.55 7.65 2.19
C ALA A 154 7.73 7.82 1.22
N GLY A 155 8.72 8.62 1.60
CA GLY A 155 10.04 8.61 0.97
C GLY A 155 10.82 7.36 1.37
N ARG A 156 12.05 7.53 1.84
CA ARG A 156 12.90 6.41 2.25
C ARG A 156 12.66 6.00 3.70
N ILE A 157 12.38 4.71 3.90
CA ILE A 157 12.29 4.08 5.23
C ILE A 157 13.49 3.17 5.44
N MET A 158 14.39 3.57 6.32
CA MET A 158 15.54 2.79 6.78
C MET A 158 15.24 2.25 8.19
N ALA A 159 14.61 1.09 8.22
CA ALA A 159 14.29 0.36 9.44
C ALA A 159 15.58 -0.21 10.10
N PRO A 160 15.71 -0.17 11.43
CA PRO A 160 16.83 -0.79 12.13
C PRO A 160 16.90 -2.30 11.88
N SER A 161 18.12 -2.85 11.88
CA SER A 161 18.35 -4.29 11.69
C SER A 161 17.52 -5.12 12.67
N GLY A 162 16.78 -6.12 12.16
CA GLY A 162 15.91 -6.99 12.95
C GLY A 162 14.62 -6.35 13.46
N SER A 163 14.28 -5.14 12.98
CA SER A 163 13.04 -4.43 13.34
C SER A 163 12.38 -3.86 12.08
N PRO A 164 11.74 -4.71 11.25
CA PRO A 164 11.11 -4.27 10.00
C PRO A 164 10.08 -3.15 10.26
N ALA A 165 9.91 -2.27 9.26
CA ALA A 165 8.81 -1.33 9.24
C ALA A 165 7.47 -2.09 9.14
N ILE A 166 6.48 -1.69 9.93
CA ILE A 166 5.15 -2.31 9.92
C ILE A 166 4.18 -1.37 9.22
N ILE A 167 3.62 -1.78 8.08
CA ILE A 167 2.72 -0.95 7.28
C ILE A 167 1.44 -1.71 6.97
N ASN A 168 0.35 -1.26 7.58
CA ASN A 168 -0.99 -1.83 7.40
C ASN A 168 -1.88 -0.80 6.70
N VAL A 169 -2.39 -1.14 5.51
CA VAL A 169 -3.28 -0.26 4.73
C VAL A 169 -4.55 -1.03 4.38
N ASN A 170 -5.68 -0.49 4.82
CA ASN A 170 -7.01 -1.02 4.52
C ASN A 170 -7.83 0.04 3.77
N TYR A 171 -8.39 -0.32 2.61
CA TYR A 171 -9.16 0.60 1.76
C TYR A 171 -8.39 1.87 1.39
N GLY A 172 -7.20 1.72 0.81
CA GLY A 172 -6.32 2.84 0.49
C GLY A 172 -5.21 2.51 -0.49
N LYS A 173 -4.31 3.47 -0.70
CA LYS A 173 -3.07 3.30 -1.47
C LYS A 173 -1.85 3.57 -0.60
N ALA A 174 -0.78 2.79 -0.77
CA ALA A 174 0.56 3.18 -0.33
C ALA A 174 1.44 3.48 -1.54
N ASP A 175 2.21 4.56 -1.44
CA ASP A 175 3.25 4.99 -2.38
C ASP A 175 4.54 5.15 -1.58
N ILE A 176 5.51 4.26 -1.80
CA ILE A 176 6.74 4.17 -0.99
C ILE A 176 7.94 4.21 -1.92
N GLU A 177 8.80 5.21 -1.76
CA GLU A 177 10.01 5.36 -2.57
C GLU A 177 10.99 4.20 -2.34
N SER A 178 11.37 3.96 -1.08
CA SER A 178 12.21 2.80 -0.75
C SER A 178 12.06 2.33 0.69
N VAL A 179 12.24 1.02 0.89
CA VAL A 179 12.31 0.43 2.24
C VAL A 179 13.28 -0.74 2.30
N ASN A 180 14.15 -0.78 3.31
CA ASN A 180 15.12 -1.85 3.46
C ASN A 180 14.52 -3.15 4.02
N ASP A 181 13.61 -3.06 4.97
CA ASP A 181 12.97 -4.23 5.59
C ASP A 181 11.55 -3.87 6.06
N ALA A 182 10.55 -4.60 5.59
CA ALA A 182 9.15 -4.32 5.90
C ALA A 182 8.28 -5.58 6.02
N THR A 183 7.32 -5.49 6.95
CA THR A 183 6.16 -6.37 7.01
C THR A 183 4.92 -5.55 6.72
N MET A 184 4.17 -5.96 5.69
CA MET A 184 3.06 -5.20 5.16
C MET A 184 1.77 -6.02 5.10
N ILE A 185 0.64 -5.39 5.41
CA ILE A 185 -0.70 -5.98 5.24
C ILE A 185 -1.55 -5.04 4.40
N PHE A 186 -2.05 -5.55 3.27
CA PHE A 186 -2.90 -4.81 2.35
C PHE A 186 -4.24 -5.52 2.18
N LYS A 187 -5.34 -4.80 2.43
CA LYS A 187 -6.70 -5.30 2.20
C LYS A 187 -7.51 -4.28 1.41
N TYR A 188 -8.07 -4.71 0.27
CA TYR A 188 -8.82 -3.81 -0.62
C TYR A 188 -8.03 -2.55 -0.98
N SER A 189 -6.73 -2.71 -1.26
CA SER A 189 -5.77 -1.61 -1.30
C SER A 189 -4.80 -1.74 -2.48
N LYS A 190 -3.98 -0.70 -2.69
CA LYS A 190 -2.93 -0.70 -3.72
C LYS A 190 -1.57 -0.37 -3.12
N LEU A 191 -0.53 -1.12 -3.49
CA LEU A 191 0.86 -0.82 -3.16
C LEU A 191 1.60 -0.38 -4.44
N TYR A 192 2.28 0.76 -4.36
CA TYR A 192 3.29 1.20 -5.31
C TYR A 192 4.62 1.31 -4.55
N GLY A 193 5.54 0.39 -4.78
CA GLY A 193 6.87 0.36 -4.16
C GLY A 193 7.95 0.64 -5.19
N GLY A 194 8.86 1.57 -4.89
CA GLY A 194 10.07 1.79 -5.69
C GLY A 194 11.09 0.68 -5.44
N GLU A 195 11.99 0.86 -4.48
CA GLU A 195 13.03 -0.12 -4.15
C GLU A 195 12.81 -0.76 -2.77
N ILE A 196 12.69 -2.09 -2.74
CA ILE A 196 12.47 -2.85 -1.51
C ILE A 196 13.55 -3.92 -1.35
N SER A 197 14.24 -3.96 -0.21
CA SER A 197 15.24 -5.02 0.01
C SER A 197 14.59 -6.31 0.55
N GLN A 198 13.90 -6.26 1.67
CA GLN A 198 13.19 -7.42 2.24
C GLN A 198 11.71 -7.06 2.45
N LEU A 199 10.81 -7.91 1.97
CA LEU A 199 9.37 -7.72 2.10
C LEU A 199 8.67 -9.01 2.53
N ASN A 200 7.98 -8.96 3.67
CA ASN A 200 6.92 -9.91 4.01
C ASN A 200 5.56 -9.25 3.77
N LEU A 201 4.75 -9.79 2.87
CA LEU A 201 3.48 -9.19 2.46
C LEU A 201 2.31 -10.18 2.61
N ASP A 202 1.29 -9.80 3.38
CA ASP A 202 -0.05 -10.41 3.34
C ASP A 202 -0.97 -9.46 2.56
N SER A 203 -1.45 -9.93 1.42
CA SER A 203 -2.28 -9.15 0.51
C SER A 203 -3.59 -9.88 0.22
N LYS A 204 -4.70 -9.14 0.26
CA LYS A 204 -6.04 -9.64 -0.09
C LYS A 204 -6.85 -8.60 -0.86
N TYR A 205 -7.44 -8.99 -1.98
CA TYR A 205 -8.27 -8.13 -2.83
C TYR A 205 -7.57 -6.81 -3.24
N SER A 206 -6.29 -6.89 -3.58
CA SER A 206 -5.39 -5.75 -3.70
C SER A 206 -4.54 -5.83 -4.97
N GLU A 207 -3.92 -4.70 -5.31
CA GLU A 207 -2.99 -4.58 -6.44
C GLU A 207 -1.60 -4.19 -5.92
N VAL A 208 -0.58 -4.97 -6.27
CA VAL A 208 0.81 -4.77 -5.83
C VAL A 208 1.66 -4.46 -7.05
N ASN A 209 2.23 -3.27 -7.09
CA ASN A 209 3.14 -2.82 -8.14
C ASN A 209 4.49 -2.47 -7.49
N ILE A 210 5.56 -3.19 -7.84
CA ILE A 210 6.89 -2.97 -7.27
C ILE A 210 7.92 -2.83 -8.40
N HIS A 211 8.70 -1.75 -8.37
CA HIS A 211 9.77 -1.56 -9.35
C HIS A 211 10.91 -2.57 -9.09
N LYS A 212 11.51 -2.58 -7.89
CA LYS A 212 12.56 -3.54 -7.53
C LYS A 212 12.35 -4.14 -6.16
N VAL A 213 12.44 -5.46 -6.05
CA VAL A 213 12.45 -6.16 -4.76
C VAL A 213 13.52 -7.26 -4.69
N LYS A 214 14.42 -7.22 -3.71
CA LYS A 214 15.47 -8.27 -3.61
C LYS A 214 14.93 -9.59 -3.07
N SER A 215 13.99 -9.54 -2.13
CA SER A 215 13.39 -10.72 -1.51
C SER A 215 11.95 -10.43 -1.09
N LEU A 216 11.03 -11.25 -1.60
CA LEU A 216 9.61 -11.16 -1.34
C LEU A 216 9.09 -12.51 -0.80
N ASN A 217 8.50 -12.47 0.38
CA ASN A 217 7.68 -13.53 0.93
C ASN A 217 6.21 -13.07 0.93
N LEU A 218 5.35 -13.78 0.20
CA LEU A 218 4.00 -13.32 -0.14
C LEU A 218 2.92 -14.37 0.22
N ASP A 219 1.91 -13.96 0.99
CA ASP A 219 0.60 -14.64 1.07
C ASP A 219 -0.41 -13.74 0.34
N SER A 220 -0.98 -14.25 -0.76
CA SER A 220 -1.81 -13.45 -1.65
C SER A 220 -3.13 -14.13 -2.00
N LYS A 221 -4.23 -13.37 -1.94
CA LYS A 221 -5.57 -13.87 -2.28
C LYS A 221 -6.38 -12.85 -3.06
N TYR A 222 -6.79 -13.20 -4.27
CA TYR A 222 -7.58 -12.33 -5.15
C TYR A 222 -6.83 -11.05 -5.56
N ASP A 223 -5.54 -11.16 -5.85
CA ASP A 223 -4.68 -10.00 -6.13
C ASP A 223 -4.14 -9.97 -7.57
N GLY A 224 -3.69 -8.79 -7.98
CA GLY A 224 -2.78 -8.60 -9.11
C GLY A 224 -1.40 -8.19 -8.61
N ILE A 225 -0.36 -8.92 -9.01
CA ILE A 225 1.03 -8.71 -8.61
C ILE A 225 1.86 -8.37 -9.86
N ASN A 226 2.35 -7.14 -9.95
CA ASN A 226 3.23 -6.66 -11.01
C ASN A 226 4.59 -6.28 -10.41
N ILE A 227 5.68 -6.87 -10.90
CA ILE A 227 7.03 -6.60 -10.41
C ILE A 227 7.97 -6.44 -11.60
N ASP A 228 8.71 -5.33 -11.67
CA ASP A 228 9.65 -5.14 -12.79
C ASP A 228 10.91 -6.01 -12.59
N GLU A 229 11.53 -5.96 -11.41
CA GLU A 229 12.72 -6.77 -11.10
C GLU A 229 12.59 -7.41 -9.71
N ILE A 230 12.77 -8.74 -9.65
CA ILE A 230 12.77 -9.50 -8.41
C ILE A 230 14.01 -10.36 -8.26
N GLY A 231 14.64 -10.28 -7.09
CA GLY A 231 15.70 -11.18 -6.67
C GLY A 231 15.16 -12.57 -6.36
N ASN A 232 14.43 -12.68 -5.25
CA ASN A 232 13.88 -13.96 -4.79
C ASN A 232 12.40 -13.81 -4.44
N LEU A 233 11.60 -14.82 -4.79
CA LEU A 233 10.19 -14.93 -4.44
C LEU A 233 9.92 -16.25 -3.73
N LYS A 234 9.22 -16.17 -2.60
CA LYS A 234 8.49 -17.28 -1.99
C LYS A 234 7.03 -16.86 -1.85
N SER A 235 6.11 -17.61 -2.43
CA SER A 235 4.71 -17.20 -2.43
C SER A 235 3.73 -18.36 -2.29
N LEU A 236 2.70 -18.15 -1.47
CA LEU A 236 1.50 -18.95 -1.42
C LEU A 236 0.34 -18.09 -1.92
N SER A 237 -0.40 -18.56 -2.92
CA SER A 237 -1.40 -17.72 -3.56
C SER A 237 -2.65 -18.45 -4.03
N LYS A 238 -3.78 -17.73 -4.04
CA LYS A 238 -5.04 -18.21 -4.61
C LYS A 238 -5.73 -17.10 -5.39
N TYR A 239 -6.26 -17.41 -6.57
CA TYR A 239 -6.94 -16.42 -7.43
C TYR A 239 -6.08 -15.18 -7.70
N THR A 240 -4.77 -15.37 -7.86
CA THR A 240 -3.80 -14.29 -7.95
C THR A 240 -3.08 -14.34 -9.28
N ASN A 241 -2.93 -13.20 -9.93
CA ASN A 241 -2.20 -13.10 -11.19
C ASN A 241 -0.85 -12.42 -10.99
N TYR A 242 0.21 -13.02 -11.55
CA TYR A 242 1.58 -12.51 -11.49
C TYR A 242 2.04 -12.06 -12.86
N LYS A 243 2.63 -10.87 -12.91
CA LYS A 243 3.41 -10.36 -14.03
C LYS A 243 4.76 -9.90 -13.50
N ILE A 244 5.82 -10.60 -13.89
CA ILE A 244 7.20 -10.32 -13.49
C ILE A 244 8.00 -10.05 -14.77
N GLU A 245 8.68 -8.90 -14.86
CA GLU A 245 9.49 -8.60 -16.04
C GLU A 245 10.85 -9.31 -15.99
N LEU A 246 11.56 -9.25 -14.86
CA LEU A 246 12.86 -9.90 -14.68
C LEU A 246 12.97 -10.63 -13.33
N LEU A 247 13.20 -11.95 -13.39
CA LEU A 247 13.56 -12.77 -12.24
C LEU A 247 15.08 -12.99 -12.23
N LEU A 248 15.76 -12.57 -11.16
CA LEU A 248 17.22 -12.70 -11.02
C LEU A 248 17.67 -13.97 -10.29
N GLY A 249 16.82 -14.50 -9.41
CA GLY A 249 17.20 -15.56 -8.47
C GLY A 249 16.09 -16.58 -8.25
N ASN A 250 15.88 -16.96 -6.98
CA ASN A 250 15.02 -18.08 -6.65
C ASN A 250 13.53 -17.75 -6.76
N PHE A 251 12.76 -18.69 -7.28
CA PHE A 251 11.31 -18.58 -7.39
C PHE A 251 10.65 -19.83 -6.82
N ASP A 252 9.95 -19.71 -5.71
CA ASP A 252 9.19 -20.78 -5.06
C ASP A 252 7.73 -20.36 -4.96
N LEU A 253 6.89 -20.93 -5.82
CA LEU A 253 5.49 -20.56 -5.95
C LEU A 253 4.58 -21.77 -5.70
N ASP A 254 3.65 -21.61 -4.77
CA ASP A 254 2.46 -22.44 -4.62
C ASP A 254 1.24 -21.58 -5.00
N THR A 255 0.54 -21.97 -6.07
CA THR A 255 -0.58 -21.19 -6.61
C THR A 255 -1.76 -22.03 -7.04
N GLY A 256 -2.96 -21.49 -6.81
CA GLY A 256 -4.22 -22.07 -7.27
C GLY A 256 -5.11 -21.04 -7.95
N TYR A 257 -5.70 -21.40 -9.09
CA TYR A 257 -6.66 -20.55 -9.82
C TYR A 257 -6.10 -19.18 -10.23
N GLY A 258 -4.80 -19.10 -10.50
CA GLY A 258 -4.08 -17.88 -10.86
C GLY A 258 -3.29 -18.05 -12.16
N SER A 259 -2.87 -16.94 -12.77
CA SER A 259 -1.95 -16.96 -13.91
C SER A 259 -0.60 -16.37 -13.55
N VAL A 260 0.47 -16.90 -14.14
CA VAL A 260 1.84 -16.43 -13.88
C VAL A 260 2.51 -16.16 -15.22
N ARG A 261 3.05 -14.96 -15.37
CA ARG A 261 3.92 -14.59 -16.49
C ARG A 261 5.23 -14.03 -15.94
N ILE A 262 6.33 -14.70 -16.24
CA ILE A 262 7.69 -14.19 -16.04
C ILE A 262 8.27 -13.94 -17.44
N ASN A 263 8.58 -12.69 -17.75
CA ASN A 263 9.03 -12.32 -19.09
C ASN A 263 10.48 -12.79 -19.35
N LYS A 264 11.39 -12.61 -18.39
CA LYS A 264 12.76 -13.08 -18.50
C LYS A 264 13.30 -13.58 -17.16
N VAL A 265 14.12 -14.62 -17.24
CA VAL A 265 14.91 -15.13 -16.12
C VAL A 265 16.38 -14.83 -16.40
N ASP A 266 17.12 -14.39 -15.38
CA ASP A 266 18.56 -14.22 -15.45
C ASP A 266 19.26 -15.58 -15.45
N ALA A 267 20.33 -15.73 -16.24
CA ALA A 267 21.06 -16.99 -16.37
C ALA A 267 21.69 -17.48 -15.05
N LYS A 268 21.79 -16.61 -14.04
CA LYS A 268 22.33 -16.93 -12.71
C LYS A 268 21.28 -17.44 -11.73
N PHE A 269 20.05 -17.69 -12.16
CA PHE A 269 19.05 -18.29 -11.28
C PHE A 269 19.53 -19.66 -10.76
N ASP A 270 19.22 -19.96 -9.50
CA ASP A 270 19.58 -21.23 -8.88
C ASP A 270 18.40 -22.21 -8.91
N ARG A 271 17.20 -21.76 -8.50
CA ARG A 271 16.02 -22.63 -8.45
C ARG A 271 14.71 -21.94 -8.82
N ILE A 272 13.94 -22.60 -9.67
CA ILE A 272 12.53 -22.33 -9.96
C ILE A 272 11.71 -23.54 -9.54
N LYS A 273 10.81 -23.37 -8.56
CA LYS A 273 9.90 -24.39 -8.07
C LYS A 273 8.47 -23.88 -8.18
N ILE A 274 7.61 -24.65 -8.84
CA ILE A 274 6.21 -24.31 -9.04
C ILE A 274 5.32 -25.48 -8.64
N VAL A 275 4.36 -25.20 -7.76
CA VAL A 275 3.21 -26.04 -7.48
C VAL A 275 1.98 -25.28 -7.96
N ASN A 276 1.27 -25.82 -8.95
CA ASN A 276 0.16 -25.15 -9.62
C ASN A 276 -1.09 -26.02 -9.66
N SER A 277 -2.25 -25.41 -9.42
CA SER A 277 -3.56 -26.03 -9.61
C SER A 277 -4.50 -25.07 -10.33
N TYR A 278 -5.02 -25.46 -11.49
CA TYR A 278 -5.99 -24.68 -12.27
C TYR A 278 -5.48 -23.28 -12.71
N GLY A 279 -4.18 -23.17 -13.03
CA GLY A 279 -3.54 -21.92 -13.44
C GLY A 279 -2.66 -22.06 -14.68
N GLY A 280 -2.56 -21.01 -15.48
CA GLY A 280 -1.64 -20.96 -16.63
C GLY A 280 -0.31 -20.35 -16.23
N ILE A 281 0.80 -21.03 -16.50
CA ILE A 281 2.14 -20.56 -16.16
C ILE A 281 2.95 -20.33 -17.44
N ASN A 282 3.56 -19.16 -17.59
CA ASN A 282 4.50 -18.84 -18.65
C ASN A 282 5.77 -18.24 -18.03
N ILE A 283 6.92 -18.85 -18.31
CA ILE A 283 8.23 -18.39 -17.86
C ILE A 283 9.17 -18.33 -19.07
N GLY A 284 9.72 -17.15 -19.35
CA GLY A 284 10.73 -16.96 -20.39
C GLY A 284 12.10 -17.48 -19.97
N LEU A 285 12.36 -18.78 -20.19
CA LEU A 285 13.66 -19.43 -20.04
C LEU A 285 14.41 -19.60 -21.38
N ASN A 286 14.00 -18.86 -22.41
CA ASN A 286 14.59 -18.95 -23.75
C ASN A 286 16.13 -18.89 -23.67
N ASP A 287 16.79 -19.79 -24.40
CA ASP A 287 18.25 -19.88 -24.53
C ASP A 287 19.02 -20.28 -23.26
N LEU A 288 18.38 -20.42 -22.10
CA LEU A 288 19.03 -20.88 -20.87
C LEU A 288 19.23 -22.41 -20.87
N ASP A 289 20.29 -22.84 -20.20
CA ASP A 289 20.54 -24.24 -19.85
C ASP A 289 20.05 -24.49 -18.42
N TYR A 290 19.34 -25.61 -18.19
CA TYR A 290 18.76 -25.91 -16.87
C TYR A 290 18.39 -27.39 -16.72
N GLU A 291 18.31 -27.84 -15.47
CA GLU A 291 17.73 -29.13 -15.12
C GLU A 291 16.20 -29.01 -15.05
N LEU A 292 15.49 -29.97 -15.61
CA LEU A 292 14.02 -29.98 -15.68
C LEU A 292 13.44 -31.25 -15.08
N LYS A 293 12.70 -31.08 -13.98
CA LYS A 293 11.81 -32.08 -13.42
C LYS A 293 10.37 -31.56 -13.46
N ALA A 294 9.51 -32.20 -14.23
CA ALA A 294 8.11 -31.80 -14.33
C ALA A 294 7.17 -32.99 -14.15
N GLU A 295 6.10 -32.77 -13.39
CA GLU A 295 4.98 -33.69 -13.23
C GLU A 295 3.69 -32.89 -13.51
N CYS A 296 2.95 -33.31 -14.54
CA CYS A 296 1.70 -32.70 -14.96
C CYS A 296 0.58 -33.73 -14.93
N SER A 297 -0.57 -33.38 -14.35
CA SER A 297 -1.81 -34.15 -14.45
C SER A 297 -2.91 -33.32 -15.13
N TYR A 298 -3.51 -33.85 -16.19
CA TYR A 298 -4.49 -33.14 -17.02
C TYR A 298 -3.95 -31.80 -17.56
N CYS A 299 -2.67 -31.79 -17.92
CA CYS A 299 -1.98 -30.63 -18.47
C CYS A 299 -0.75 -31.05 -19.27
N ASP A 300 -0.23 -30.11 -20.05
CA ASP A 300 1.01 -30.26 -20.79
C ASP A 300 2.06 -29.22 -20.34
N VAL A 301 3.31 -29.53 -20.64
CA VAL A 301 4.45 -28.63 -20.45
C VAL A 301 5.06 -28.37 -21.83
N ASP A 302 5.15 -27.11 -22.22
CA ASP A 302 5.84 -26.64 -23.41
C ASP A 302 7.26 -26.20 -23.04
N TYR A 303 8.25 -26.78 -23.71
CA TYR A 303 9.68 -26.68 -23.42
C TYR A 303 10.48 -26.88 -24.73
N PRO A 304 11.73 -26.38 -24.81
CA PRO A 304 12.56 -26.52 -26.01
C PRO A 304 12.98 -27.99 -26.23
N SER A 305 12.14 -28.73 -26.95
CA SER A 305 12.25 -30.18 -27.13
C SER A 305 13.49 -30.63 -27.92
N ASP A 306 14.03 -29.75 -28.76
CA ASP A 306 15.26 -29.90 -29.55
C ASP A 306 16.52 -29.84 -28.68
N ARG A 307 16.48 -29.06 -27.59
CA ARG A 307 17.57 -28.96 -26.60
C ARG A 307 17.43 -29.93 -25.43
N TYR A 308 16.29 -30.59 -25.30
CA TYR A 308 16.01 -31.48 -24.17
C TYR A 308 16.65 -32.86 -24.32
N LYS A 309 17.31 -33.32 -23.26
CA LYS A 309 17.88 -34.66 -23.12
C LYS A 309 17.42 -35.27 -21.79
N GLY A 310 16.63 -36.34 -21.84
CA GLY A 310 16.19 -37.05 -20.65
C GLY A 310 14.96 -37.92 -20.88
N ASN A 311 14.40 -38.40 -19.78
CA ASN A 311 13.25 -39.30 -19.79
C ASN A 311 11.97 -38.50 -20.04
N ARG A 312 11.07 -39.08 -20.83
CA ARG A 312 9.74 -38.55 -21.10
C ARG A 312 8.75 -39.69 -20.88
N ILE A 313 7.79 -39.49 -19.99
CA ILE A 313 6.76 -40.51 -19.70
C ILE A 313 5.41 -39.85 -19.90
N ARG A 314 4.54 -40.50 -20.68
CA ARG A 314 3.16 -40.11 -20.86
C ARG A 314 2.29 -41.33 -20.61
N GLU A 315 1.51 -41.27 -19.54
CA GLU A 315 0.62 -42.35 -19.12
C GLU A 315 -0.74 -41.77 -18.76
N ASN A 316 -1.77 -42.23 -19.47
CA ASN A 316 -3.15 -41.72 -19.33
C ASN A 316 -3.19 -40.18 -19.45
N GLN A 317 -3.55 -39.51 -18.36
CA GLN A 317 -3.68 -38.06 -18.26
C GLN A 317 -2.47 -37.42 -17.57
N ASN A 318 -1.40 -38.19 -17.34
CA ASN A 318 -0.19 -37.71 -16.69
C ASN A 318 0.95 -37.61 -17.71
N PHE A 319 1.74 -36.54 -17.56
CA PHE A 319 2.95 -36.29 -18.32
C PHE A 319 4.09 -35.95 -17.36
N SER A 320 5.24 -36.58 -17.54
CA SER A 320 6.43 -36.27 -16.74
C SER A 320 7.70 -36.14 -17.57
N LEU A 321 8.58 -35.28 -17.08
CA LEU A 321 9.90 -34.99 -17.62
C LEU A 321 10.92 -35.09 -16.50
N ASN A 322 12.06 -35.70 -16.81
CA ASN A 322 13.23 -35.70 -15.93
C ASN A 322 14.49 -35.74 -16.81
N GLY A 323 15.18 -34.62 -16.87
CA GLY A 323 16.34 -34.44 -17.73
C GLY A 323 16.84 -33.02 -17.74
N ASN A 324 17.64 -32.70 -18.76
CA ASN A 324 18.26 -31.39 -18.93
C ASN A 324 17.79 -30.73 -20.21
N VAL A 325 17.66 -29.41 -20.17
CA VAL A 325 17.65 -28.55 -21.37
C VAL A 325 19.05 -27.97 -21.53
N GLY A 326 19.65 -28.21 -22.70
CA GLY A 326 21.04 -27.80 -22.95
C GLY A 326 22.04 -28.58 -22.09
N ASN A 327 22.94 -27.88 -21.40
CA ASN A 327 23.97 -28.50 -20.55
C ASN A 327 23.55 -28.72 -19.08
N GLY A 328 22.31 -28.36 -18.69
CA GLY A 328 21.89 -28.34 -17.29
C GLY A 328 22.26 -27.02 -16.58
N GLY A 329 22.19 -26.97 -15.25
CA GLY A 329 22.48 -25.76 -14.48
C GLY A 329 21.48 -25.53 -13.36
N GLY A 330 20.86 -24.35 -13.32
CA GLY A 330 19.78 -24.06 -12.37
C GLY A 330 18.65 -25.08 -12.47
N SER A 331 17.96 -25.33 -11.35
CA SER A 331 16.95 -26.38 -11.25
C SER A 331 15.54 -25.83 -11.47
N VAL A 332 14.80 -26.45 -12.39
CA VAL A 332 13.38 -26.15 -12.67
C VAL A 332 12.53 -27.36 -12.28
N SER A 333 11.75 -27.20 -11.21
CA SER A 333 10.84 -28.22 -10.67
C SER A 333 9.40 -27.77 -10.79
N ILE A 334 8.56 -28.55 -11.48
CA ILE A 334 7.16 -28.21 -11.75
C ILE A 334 6.26 -29.37 -11.30
N ASN A 335 5.27 -29.06 -10.47
CA ASN A 335 4.13 -29.93 -10.21
C ASN A 335 2.85 -29.17 -10.57
N SER A 336 2.16 -29.59 -11.63
CA SER A 336 0.99 -28.88 -12.14
C SER A 336 -0.20 -29.80 -12.32
N ARG A 337 -1.40 -29.29 -12.03
CA ARG A 337 -2.66 -29.99 -12.27
C ARG A 337 -3.67 -29.07 -12.94
N TYR A 338 -4.30 -29.54 -14.02
CA TYR A 338 -5.34 -28.80 -14.76
C TYR A 338 -4.89 -27.40 -15.24
N GLY A 339 -3.59 -27.20 -15.45
CA GLY A 339 -3.00 -25.92 -15.81
C GLY A 339 -1.71 -26.11 -16.61
N GLY A 340 -1.67 -25.61 -17.84
CA GLY A 340 -0.51 -25.74 -18.72
C GLY A 340 0.66 -24.88 -18.25
N VAL A 341 1.88 -25.36 -18.52
CA VAL A 341 3.11 -24.64 -18.21
C VAL A 341 3.91 -24.43 -19.50
N LYS A 342 4.27 -23.19 -19.80
CA LYS A 342 5.11 -22.81 -20.94
C LYS A 342 6.44 -22.28 -20.40
N LEU A 343 7.55 -22.89 -20.82
CA LEU A 343 8.91 -22.49 -20.45
C LEU A 343 9.60 -21.66 -21.54
N THR A 344 8.84 -21.31 -22.58
CA THR A 344 9.28 -20.48 -23.69
C THR A 344 8.33 -19.28 -23.82
N ASN A 345 8.84 -18.13 -24.23
CA ASN A 345 7.97 -16.98 -24.53
C ASN A 345 7.43 -17.03 -25.96
#